data_AF-A0A969FF82-F1
#
_entry.id   AF-A0A969FF82-F1
#
_cell.length_a   1.000
_cell.length_b   1.000
_cell.length_c   1.000
_cell.angle_alpha   90.00
_cell.angle_beta   90.00
_cell.angle_gamma   90.00
#
_symmetry.space_group_name_H-M   'P 1'
#
loop_
_entity.id
_entity.type
_entity.pdbx_description
1 polymer ?
#
loop_
_entity_poly.entity_id
_entity_poly.type
_entity_poly.pdbx_seq_one_letter_code
_entity_poly.pdbx_strand_id
1 'polypeptide(L)'
;MNRRYHFGLYMAIAALAALLAIALTVLLKPSSPTNAATNWRYSQFISEVQSGQVERVNINADRSKALVTTQNGDQVTVNLPQDPELISTLTSNDVEIAISNQVEGNVFIEDFLYSTLPLLIFILVLAGSLVGVAFWIWTIVDCAKNESSEGSNKLVWILIILFTGWIGALIYFFARRPQRIEELGR
;
A
#
# COMPACT_ATOMS: atom_id res chain seq x y z
N MET A 1 21.27 26.83 -20.29
CA MET A 1 21.91 25.76 -19.49
C MET A 1 21.02 25.46 -18.27
N ASN A 2 19.94 24.66 -18.37
CA ASN A 2 19.16 24.21 -17.18
C ASN A 2 18.06 23.15 -17.45
N ARG A 3 18.06 22.42 -18.58
CA ARG A 3 16.96 21.50 -18.92
C ARG A 3 17.03 20.11 -18.28
N ARG A 4 18.18 19.73 -17.70
CA ARG A 4 18.42 18.38 -17.13
C ARG A 4 17.97 18.23 -15.67
N TYR A 5 17.94 19.32 -14.89
CA TYR A 5 17.42 19.32 -13.52
C TYR A 5 15.90 19.21 -13.46
N HIS A 6 15.20 19.65 -14.51
CA HIS A 6 13.75 19.56 -14.57
C HIS A 6 13.28 18.11 -14.51
N PHE A 7 13.94 17.17 -15.21
CA PHE A 7 13.52 15.77 -15.18
C PHE A 7 13.68 15.14 -13.78
N GLY A 8 14.79 15.41 -13.11
CA GLY A 8 15.01 14.94 -11.72
C GLY A 8 14.07 15.61 -10.73
N LEU A 9 13.81 16.92 -10.90
CA LEU A 9 12.89 17.69 -10.08
C LEU A 9 11.43 17.23 -10.26
N TYR A 10 10.99 16.97 -11.50
CA TYR A 10 9.66 16.44 -11.78
C TYR A 10 9.49 15.02 -11.22
N MET A 11 10.53 14.18 -11.30
CA MET A 11 10.51 12.86 -10.67
C MET A 11 10.45 12.95 -9.14
N ALA A 12 11.20 13.88 -8.54
CA ALA A 12 11.15 14.11 -7.09
C ALA A 12 9.79 14.65 -6.63
N ILE A 13 9.21 15.59 -7.39
CA ILE A 13 7.87 16.14 -7.13
C ILE A 13 6.80 15.06 -7.33
N ALA A 14 6.90 14.23 -8.37
CA ALA A 14 5.97 13.14 -8.63
C ALA A 14 6.05 12.06 -7.52
N ALA A 15 7.26 11.73 -7.04
CA ALA A 15 7.44 10.82 -5.93
C ALA A 15 6.86 11.39 -4.62
N LEU A 16 7.09 12.68 -4.34
CA LEU A 16 6.51 13.36 -3.19
C LEU A 16 4.98 13.43 -3.28
N ALA A 17 4.43 13.73 -4.46
CA ALA A 17 3.00 13.78 -4.70
C ALA A 17 2.35 12.39 -4.58
N ALA A 18 3.01 11.33 -5.06
CA ALA A 18 2.55 9.96 -4.89
C ALA A 18 2.56 9.56 -3.41
N LEU A 19 3.62 9.88 -2.66
CA LEU A 19 3.68 9.65 -1.22
C LEU A 19 2.60 10.44 -0.47
N LEU A 20 2.38 11.70 -0.85
CA LEU A 20 1.33 12.54 -0.27
C LEU A 20 -0.06 11.99 -0.60
N ALA A 21 -0.29 11.51 -1.82
CA ALA A 21 -1.57 10.91 -2.22
C ALA A 21 -1.83 9.59 -1.48
N ILE A 22 -0.80 8.76 -1.29
CA ILE A 22 -0.89 7.53 -0.47
C ILE A 22 -1.16 7.89 0.99
N ALA A 23 -0.41 8.83 1.58
CA ALA A 23 -0.61 9.31 2.94
C ALA A 23 -2.00 9.92 3.14
N LEU A 24 -2.49 10.69 2.16
CA LEU A 24 -3.82 11.26 2.15
C LEU A 24 -4.90 10.18 2.03
N THR A 25 -4.67 9.15 1.22
CA THR A 25 -5.59 7.99 1.14
C THR A 25 -5.63 7.22 2.46
N VAL A 26 -4.50 7.14 3.18
CA VAL A 26 -4.45 6.56 4.54
C VAL A 26 -5.15 7.46 5.56
N LEU A 27 -5.05 8.79 5.41
CA LEU A 27 -5.63 9.77 6.32
C LEU A 27 -7.14 9.99 6.09
N LEU A 28 -7.60 9.85 4.84
CA LEU A 28 -8.99 10.01 4.41
C LEU A 28 -9.81 8.73 4.51
N LYS A 29 -9.17 7.57 4.72
CA LYS A 29 -9.92 6.41 5.19
C LYS A 29 -10.56 6.85 6.50
N PRO A 30 -11.91 6.88 6.61
CA PRO A 30 -12.49 6.89 7.94
C PRO A 30 -11.76 5.77 8.65
N SER A 31 -11.14 6.08 9.79
CA SER A 31 -10.67 5.04 10.67
C SER A 31 -11.92 4.21 10.89
N SER A 32 -12.10 3.12 10.14
CA SER A 32 -12.98 2.04 10.53
C SER A 32 -12.53 1.84 11.94
N PRO A 33 -13.36 2.22 12.94
CA PRO A 33 -12.90 2.28 14.30
C PRO A 33 -12.24 0.94 14.48
N THR A 34 -10.96 0.98 14.86
CA THR A 34 -10.23 -0.21 15.23
C THR A 34 -10.97 -0.68 16.44
N ASN A 35 -12.10 -1.31 16.17
CA ASN A 35 -12.99 -1.86 17.11
C ASN A 35 -12.08 -3.00 17.55
N ALA A 36 -11.37 -2.77 18.65
CA ALA A 36 -11.69 -3.55 19.82
C ALA A 36 -13.22 -3.64 19.83
N ALA A 37 -13.77 -4.55 19.01
CA ALA A 37 -15.17 -4.89 18.99
C ALA A 37 -15.30 -5.38 20.41
N THR A 38 -15.76 -4.47 21.26
CA THR A 38 -15.76 -4.66 22.70
C THR A 38 -16.86 -5.67 22.85
N ASN A 39 -16.50 -6.95 22.72
CA ASN A 39 -17.46 -7.98 22.46
C ASN A 39 -18.35 -8.06 23.69
N TRP A 40 -19.56 -7.50 23.59
CA TRP A 40 -20.47 -7.57 24.71
C TRP A 40 -21.02 -8.98 24.73
N ARG A 41 -21.04 -9.53 25.94
CA ARG A 41 -21.75 -10.78 26.19
C ARG A 41 -23.25 -10.51 26.08
N TYR A 42 -24.04 -11.53 25.73
CA TYR A 42 -25.49 -11.43 25.67
C TYR A 42 -26.10 -10.78 26.92
N SER A 43 -25.65 -11.17 28.10
CA SER A 43 -26.12 -10.61 29.37
C SER A 43 -25.83 -9.12 29.52
N GLN A 44 -24.67 -8.65 29.06
CA GLN A 44 -24.29 -7.24 29.10
C GLN A 44 -25.12 -6.45 28.09
N PHE A 45 -25.36 -7.02 26.90
CA PHE A 45 -26.22 -6.40 25.92
C PHE A 45 -27.64 -6.18 26.45
N ILE A 46 -28.24 -7.20 27.07
CA ILE A 46 -29.60 -7.09 27.63
C ILE A 46 -29.65 -6.02 28.73
N SER A 47 -28.63 -5.91 29.58
CA SER A 47 -28.60 -4.84 30.59
C SER A 47 -28.51 -3.45 29.97
N GLU A 48 -27.71 -3.28 28.91
CA GLU A 48 -27.59 -1.99 28.21
C GLU A 48 -28.89 -1.61 27.50
N VAL A 49 -29.58 -2.59 26.89
CA VAL A 49 -30.91 -2.42 26.28
C VAL A 49 -31.93 -1.97 27.33
N GLN A 50 -32.00 -2.65 28.47
CA GLN A 50 -32.94 -2.33 29.54
C GLN A 50 -32.65 -0.97 30.19
N SER A 51 -31.38 -0.56 30.21
CA SER A 51 -30.97 0.77 30.67
C SER A 51 -31.22 1.88 29.64
N GLY A 52 -31.72 1.52 28.45
CA GLY A 52 -32.04 2.46 27.37
C GLY A 52 -30.83 2.95 26.57
N GLN A 53 -29.62 2.41 26.80
CA GLN A 53 -28.39 2.91 26.19
C GLN A 53 -28.18 2.50 24.73
N VAL A 54 -29.11 1.71 24.20
CA VAL A 54 -29.07 1.14 22.85
C VAL A 54 -30.10 1.83 21.97
N GLU A 55 -29.66 2.44 20.88
CA GLU A 55 -30.54 3.12 19.91
C GLU A 55 -31.00 2.15 18.81
N ARG A 56 -30.06 1.39 18.25
CA ARG A 56 -30.31 0.54 17.08
C ARG A 56 -29.55 -0.76 17.18
N VAL A 57 -30.19 -1.85 16.75
CA VAL A 57 -29.59 -3.19 16.72
C VAL A 57 -29.72 -3.75 15.32
N ASN A 58 -28.58 -3.97 14.66
CA ASN A 58 -28.49 -4.64 13.38
C ASN A 58 -28.23 -6.12 13.59
N ILE A 59 -29.24 -6.95 13.42
CA ILE A 59 -29.15 -8.41 13.58
C ILE A 59 -28.77 -9.05 12.25
N ASN A 60 -27.79 -9.94 12.27
CA ASN A 60 -27.42 -10.74 11.09
C ASN A 60 -28.54 -11.74 10.75
N ALA A 61 -28.68 -12.11 9.47
CA ALA A 61 -29.72 -13.03 9.00
C ALA A 61 -29.66 -14.41 9.68
N ASP A 62 -28.48 -14.85 10.10
CA ASP A 62 -28.25 -16.10 10.83
C ASP A 62 -28.61 -16.02 12.33
N ARG A 63 -28.96 -14.82 12.83
CA ARG A 63 -29.23 -14.51 14.25
C ARG A 63 -28.10 -14.90 15.20
N SER A 64 -26.89 -15.12 14.69
CA SER A 64 -25.72 -15.49 15.52
C SER A 64 -25.01 -14.27 16.07
N LYS A 65 -25.09 -13.12 15.37
CA LYS A 65 -24.44 -11.87 15.77
C LYS A 65 -25.40 -10.69 15.59
N ALA A 66 -25.19 -9.67 16.42
CA ALA A 66 -25.78 -8.36 16.22
C ALA A 66 -24.75 -7.25 16.40
N LEU A 67 -24.91 -6.17 15.64
CA LEU A 67 -24.17 -4.93 15.77
C LEU A 67 -25.08 -3.88 16.42
N VAL A 68 -24.69 -3.44 17.60
CA VAL A 68 -25.46 -2.54 18.46
C VAL A 68 -24.88 -1.15 18.34
N THR A 69 -25.71 -0.17 17.99
CA THR A 69 -25.38 1.25 18.04
C THR A 69 -25.86 1.81 19.37
N THR A 70 -24.92 2.26 20.19
CA THR A 70 -25.22 2.96 21.45
C THR A 70 -25.67 4.39 21.19
N GLN A 71 -26.29 5.05 22.18
CA GLN A 71 -26.63 6.48 22.10
C GLN A 71 -25.41 7.38 21.80
N ASN A 72 -24.20 6.94 22.11
CA ASN A 72 -22.96 7.68 21.85
C ASN A 72 -22.47 7.55 20.39
N GLY A 73 -23.13 6.72 19.58
CA GLY A 73 -22.71 6.39 18.21
C GLY A 73 -21.69 5.25 18.13
N ASP A 74 -21.26 4.69 19.27
CA ASP A 74 -20.35 3.55 19.29
C ASP A 74 -21.05 2.29 18.78
N GLN A 75 -20.35 1.56 17.90
CA GLN A 75 -20.84 0.30 17.36
C GLN A 75 -20.17 -0.89 18.06
N VAL A 76 -20.98 -1.77 18.64
CA VAL A 76 -20.53 -2.90 19.43
C VAL A 76 -21.08 -4.21 18.90
N THR A 77 -20.23 -5.22 18.73
CA THR A 77 -20.66 -6.56 18.30
C THR A 77 -21.02 -7.44 19.49
N VAL A 78 -22.19 -8.07 19.42
CA VAL A 78 -22.74 -9.00 20.41
C VAL A 78 -22.91 -10.37 19.78
N ASN A 79 -22.46 -11.42 20.46
CA ASN A 79 -22.77 -12.79 20.08
C ASN A 79 -24.13 -13.19 20.66
N LEU A 80 -25.07 -13.58 19.80
CA LEU A 80 -26.44 -13.87 20.17
C LEU A 80 -26.66 -15.38 20.32
N PRO A 81 -27.24 -15.84 21.44
CA PRO A 81 -27.77 -17.18 21.53
C PRO A 81 -29.05 -17.30 20.68
N GLN A 82 -29.47 -18.54 20.36
CA GLN A 82 -30.77 -18.81 19.76
C GLN A 82 -31.89 -18.61 20.79
N ASP A 83 -32.22 -17.35 21.05
CA ASP A 83 -33.26 -16.94 21.98
C ASP A 83 -34.52 -16.45 21.21
N PRO A 84 -35.66 -17.15 21.33
CA PRO A 84 -36.93 -16.72 20.73
C PRO A 84 -37.47 -15.38 21.28
N GLU A 85 -37.12 -14.99 22.51
CA GLU A 85 -37.68 -13.82 23.21
C GLU A 85 -36.89 -12.52 22.99
N LEU A 86 -35.79 -12.59 22.25
CA LEU A 86 -34.90 -11.45 22.03
C LEU A 86 -35.62 -10.30 21.29
N ILE A 87 -36.37 -10.63 20.23
CA ILE A 87 -37.06 -9.63 19.42
C ILE A 87 -38.15 -8.93 20.23
N SER A 88 -38.89 -9.66 21.07
CA SER A 88 -39.88 -9.05 21.95
C SER A 88 -39.23 -8.13 22.97
N THR A 89 -38.09 -8.50 23.53
CA THR A 89 -37.36 -7.67 24.51
C THR A 89 -36.84 -6.37 23.88
N LEU A 90 -36.30 -6.43 22.67
CA LEU A 90 -35.82 -5.25 21.94
C LEU A 90 -36.96 -4.31 21.55
N THR A 91 -38.05 -4.85 20.99
CA THR A 91 -39.23 -4.05 20.63
C THR A 91 -39.90 -3.42 21.85
N SER A 92 -39.86 -4.09 23.01
CA SER A 92 -40.45 -3.56 24.26
C SER A 92 -39.67 -2.37 24.84
N ASN A 93 -38.42 -2.17 24.43
CA ASN A 93 -37.57 -1.07 24.88
C ASN A 93 -37.35 0.00 23.78
N ASP A 94 -38.25 0.07 22.78
CA ASP A 94 -38.20 1.02 21.66
C ASP A 94 -36.89 0.98 20.85
N VAL A 95 -36.21 -0.16 20.85
CA VAL A 95 -34.96 -0.33 20.10
C VAL A 95 -35.27 -0.55 18.62
N GLU A 96 -34.63 0.23 17.74
CA GLU A 96 -34.78 0.06 16.30
C GLU A 96 -34.07 -1.23 15.84
N ILE A 97 -34.83 -2.22 15.38
CA ILE A 97 -34.29 -3.49 14.90
C ILE A 97 -34.17 -3.43 13.38
N ALA A 98 -32.94 -3.49 12.89
CA ALA A 98 -32.65 -3.64 11.47
C ALA A 98 -32.09 -5.03 11.19
N ILE A 99 -32.53 -5.65 10.11
CA ILE A 99 -31.97 -6.93 9.64
C ILE A 99 -31.08 -6.60 8.45
N SER A 100 -29.78 -6.83 8.59
CA SER A 100 -28.85 -6.63 7.48
C SER A 100 -28.20 -7.95 7.13
N ASN A 101 -28.17 -8.26 5.83
CA ASN A 101 -27.21 -9.19 5.28
C ASN A 101 -25.89 -8.43 5.19
N GLN A 102 -25.26 -8.16 6.34
CA GLN A 102 -23.84 -7.90 6.33
C GLN A 102 -23.18 -9.19 5.88
N VAL A 103 -23.09 -9.36 4.56
CA VAL A 103 -22.02 -10.13 3.97
C VAL A 103 -20.78 -9.55 4.64
N GLU A 104 -20.18 -10.28 5.58
CA GLU A 104 -18.82 -10.04 6.06
C GLU A 104 -17.95 -10.14 4.79
N GLY A 105 -17.96 -9.07 4.01
CA GLY A 105 -17.47 -9.04 2.66
C GLY A 105 -15.97 -9.06 2.76
N ASN A 106 -15.41 -10.28 2.80
CA ASN A 106 -14.02 -10.61 2.49
C ASN A 106 -13.01 -9.49 2.79
N VAL A 107 -13.12 -8.90 3.98
CA VAL A 107 -12.31 -7.75 4.45
C VAL A 107 -10.83 -8.15 4.50
N PHE A 108 -10.58 -9.44 4.76
CA PHE A 108 -9.25 -10.04 4.73
C PHE A 108 -8.50 -9.86 3.41
N ILE A 109 -9.19 -9.93 2.27
CA ILE A 109 -8.53 -9.84 0.96
C ILE A 109 -8.18 -8.38 0.68
N GLU A 110 -9.11 -7.45 0.91
CA GLU A 110 -8.87 -6.02 0.65
C GLU A 110 -7.78 -5.43 1.56
N ASP A 111 -7.80 -5.78 2.85
CA ASP A 111 -6.76 -5.33 3.79
C ASP A 111 -5.40 -5.95 3.50
N PHE A 112 -5.37 -7.24 3.14
CA PHE A 112 -4.12 -7.90 2.78
C PHE A 112 -3.51 -7.29 1.52
N LEU A 113 -4.29 -7.10 0.46
CA LEU A 113 -3.79 -6.49 -0.79
C LEU A 113 -3.31 -5.06 -0.56
N TYR A 114 -4.07 -4.23 0.14
CA TYR A 114 -3.70 -2.83 0.38
C TYR A 114 -2.46 -2.70 1.29
N SER A 115 -2.31 -3.59 2.27
CA SER A 115 -1.17 -3.59 3.20
C SER A 115 0.11 -4.17 2.57
N THR A 116 -0.01 -5.25 1.77
CA THR A 116 1.17 -5.97 1.24
C THR A 116 1.68 -5.43 -0.09
N LEU A 117 0.82 -4.86 -0.94
CA LEU A 117 1.23 -4.31 -2.24
C LEU A 117 2.33 -3.24 -2.14
N PRO A 118 2.23 -2.23 -1.25
CA PRO A 118 3.26 -1.19 -1.14
C PRO A 118 4.62 -1.76 -0.74
N LEU A 119 4.63 -2.73 0.17
CA LEU A 119 5.85 -3.39 0.65
C LEU A 119 6.50 -4.24 -0.45
N LEU A 120 5.70 -4.97 -1.23
CA LEU A 120 6.18 -5.77 -2.34
C LEU A 120 6.78 -4.89 -3.45
N ILE A 121 6.10 -3.79 -3.81
CA ILE A 121 6.61 -2.81 -4.77
C ILE A 121 7.91 -2.19 -4.27
N PHE A 122 7.99 -1.83 -2.99
CA PHE A 122 9.20 -1.28 -2.38
C PHE A 122 10.40 -2.25 -2.49
N ILE A 123 10.18 -3.52 -2.18
CA ILE A 123 11.23 -4.57 -2.29
C ILE A 123 11.66 -4.74 -3.75
N LEU A 124 10.71 -4.77 -4.70
CA LEU A 124 11.02 -4.90 -6.12
C LEU A 124 11.82 -3.71 -6.65
N VAL A 125 11.46 -2.49 -6.26
CA VAL A 125 12.19 -1.26 -6.66
C VAL A 125 13.59 -1.25 -6.05
N LEU A 126 13.72 -1.66 -4.78
CA LEU A 126 15.01 -1.73 -4.10
C LEU A 126 15.92 -2.79 -4.73
N ALA A 127 15.41 -4.00 -4.95
CA ALA A 127 16.13 -5.06 -5.64
C ALA A 127 16.52 -4.66 -7.07
N GLY A 128 15.60 -4.08 -7.84
CA GLY A 128 15.86 -3.59 -9.19
C GLY A 128 16.92 -2.48 -9.23
N SER A 129 16.89 -1.57 -8.26
CA SER A 129 17.91 -0.51 -8.14
C SER A 129 19.29 -1.08 -7.85
N LEU A 130 19.41 -2.10 -6.99
CA LEU A 130 20.68 -2.77 -6.72
C LEU A 130 21.24 -3.45 -7.98
N VAL A 131 20.39 -4.10 -8.76
CA VAL A 131 20.78 -4.69 -10.05
C VAL A 131 21.23 -3.62 -11.04
N GLY A 132 20.49 -2.51 -11.14
CA GLY A 132 20.85 -1.38 -12.00
C GLY A 132 22.19 -0.74 -11.62
N VAL A 133 22.48 -0.62 -10.32
CA VAL A 133 23.76 -0.12 -9.81
C VAL A 133 24.89 -1.11 -10.10
N ALA A 134 24.67 -2.41 -9.90
CA ALA A 134 25.66 -3.43 -10.24
C ALA A 134 25.99 -3.42 -11.74
N PHE A 135 24.97 -3.30 -12.60
CA PHE A 135 25.15 -3.14 -14.04
C PHE A 135 25.94 -1.88 -14.39
N TRP A 136 25.60 -0.74 -13.76
CA TRP A 136 26.30 0.52 -13.96
C TRP A 136 27.79 0.44 -13.58
N ILE A 137 28.11 -0.09 -12.40
CA ILE A 137 29.49 -0.28 -11.94
C ILE A 137 30.24 -1.22 -12.90
N TRP A 138 29.62 -2.34 -13.28
CA TRP A 138 30.22 -3.28 -14.23
C TRP A 138 30.53 -2.62 -15.58
N THR A 139 29.63 -1.78 -16.11
CA THR A 139 29.90 -1.07 -17.37
C THR A 139 31.03 -0.05 -17.28
N ILE A 140 31.23 0.59 -16.12
CA ILE A 140 32.39 1.47 -15.89
C ILE A 140 33.68 0.64 -15.93
N VAL A 141 33.68 -0.55 -15.31
CA VAL A 141 34.83 -1.46 -15.33
C VAL A 141 35.11 -1.97 -16.74
N ASP A 142 34.07 -2.35 -17.51
CA ASP A 142 34.21 -2.74 -18.92
C ASP A 142 34.83 -1.63 -19.76
N CYS A 143 34.34 -0.40 -19.60
CA CYS A 143 34.88 0.77 -20.29
C CYS A 143 36.34 1.05 -19.91
N ALA A 144 36.69 1.02 -18.63
CA ALA A 144 38.04 1.27 -18.17
C ALA A 144 39.07 0.23 -18.66
N LYS A 145 38.66 -1.04 -18.72
CA LYS A 145 39.52 -2.16 -19.15
C LYS A 145 39.67 -2.27 -20.66
N ASN A 146 38.59 -2.07 -21.40
CA ASN A 146 38.53 -2.46 -22.81
C ASN A 146 38.61 -1.27 -23.78
N GLU A 147 38.41 -0.04 -23.33
CA GLU A 147 38.64 1.13 -24.18
C GLU A 147 40.14 1.38 -24.36
N SER A 148 40.57 1.69 -25.59
CA SER A 148 41.95 2.04 -25.88
C SER A 148 42.37 3.26 -25.03
N SER A 149 43.62 3.24 -24.54
CA SER A 149 44.22 4.37 -23.81
C SER A 149 44.85 5.40 -24.75
N GLU A 150 44.79 5.17 -26.06
CA GLU A 150 45.26 6.11 -27.09
C GLU A 150 44.16 7.15 -27.34
N GLY A 151 44.18 8.24 -26.56
CA GLY A 151 43.29 9.39 -26.72
C GLY A 151 42.32 9.63 -25.56
N SER A 152 41.47 10.66 -25.71
CA SER A 152 40.52 11.11 -24.68
C SER A 152 39.23 10.28 -24.61
N ASN A 153 39.00 9.35 -25.55
CA ASN A 153 37.74 8.59 -25.67
C ASN A 153 37.37 7.81 -24.40
N LYS A 154 38.37 7.20 -23.73
CA LYS A 154 38.16 6.49 -22.46
C LYS A 154 37.58 7.40 -21.38
N LEU A 155 38.15 8.59 -21.22
CA LEU A 155 37.69 9.56 -20.22
C LEU A 155 36.30 10.11 -20.58
N VAL A 156 36.04 10.38 -21.86
CA VAL A 156 34.74 10.87 -22.32
C VAL A 156 33.63 9.86 -22.02
N TRP A 157 33.83 8.58 -22.36
CA TRP A 157 32.81 7.55 -22.11
C TRP A 157 32.62 7.26 -20.62
N ILE A 158 33.70 7.19 -19.84
CA ILE A 158 33.60 7.07 -18.37
C ILE A 158 32.82 8.25 -17.79
N LEU A 159 33.10 9.49 -18.23
CA LEU A 159 32.41 10.69 -17.75
C LEU A 159 30.92 10.67 -18.11
N ILE A 160 30.57 10.23 -19.33
CA ILE A 160 29.18 10.06 -19.77
C ILE A 160 28.47 9.06 -18.85
N ILE A 161 29.04 7.85 -18.68
CA ILE A 161 28.44 6.78 -17.86
C ILE A 161 28.32 7.25 -16.41
N LEU A 162 29.34 7.89 -15.86
CA LEU A 162 29.38 8.37 -14.48
C LEU A 162 28.29 9.42 -14.21
N PHE A 163 28.14 10.41 -15.08
CA PHE A 163 27.19 11.51 -14.87
C PHE A 163 25.74 11.17 -15.24
N THR A 164 25.52 10.15 -16.07
CA THR A 164 24.16 9.77 -16.52
C THR A 164 23.66 8.46 -15.90
N GLY A 165 24.47 7.78 -15.10
CA GLY A 165 24.07 6.60 -14.33
C GLY A 165 23.71 5.41 -15.23
N TRP A 166 22.63 4.72 -14.86
CA TRP A 166 22.09 3.57 -15.60
C TRP A 166 21.74 3.90 -17.06
N ILE A 167 21.33 5.14 -17.37
CA ILE A 167 21.06 5.58 -18.74
C ILE A 167 22.35 5.62 -19.56
N GLY A 168 23.44 6.13 -18.99
CA GLY A 168 24.75 6.15 -19.64
C GLY A 168 25.32 4.76 -19.87
N ALA A 169 25.12 3.86 -18.91
CA ALA A 169 25.48 2.45 -19.05
C ALA A 169 24.75 1.78 -20.22
N LEU A 170 23.45 2.04 -20.39
CA LEU A 170 22.67 1.53 -21.53
C LEU A 170 23.16 2.09 -22.87
N ILE A 171 23.40 3.41 -22.93
CA ILE A 171 23.91 4.04 -24.16
C ILE A 171 25.28 3.46 -24.54
N TYR A 172 26.18 3.30 -23.57
CA TYR A 172 27.47 2.66 -23.80
C TYR A 172 27.31 1.22 -24.32
N PHE A 173 26.45 0.45 -23.68
CA PHE A 173 26.22 -0.95 -24.01
C PHE A 173 25.66 -1.15 -25.42
N PHE A 174 24.74 -0.30 -25.87
CA PHE A 174 24.11 -0.43 -27.19
C PHE A 174 24.83 0.32 -28.30
N ALA A 175 25.41 1.49 -28.05
CA ALA A 175 26.00 2.33 -29.09
C ALA A 175 27.52 2.12 -29.21
N ARG A 176 28.25 2.07 -28.09
CA ARG A 176 29.73 2.03 -28.12
C ARG A 176 30.28 0.61 -28.16
N ARG A 177 29.67 -0.32 -27.41
CA ARG A 177 30.10 -1.73 -27.38
C ARG A 177 30.18 -2.38 -28.77
N PRO A 178 29.20 -2.23 -29.69
CA PRO A 178 29.32 -2.82 -31.03
C PRO A 178 30.44 -2.19 -31.86
N GLN A 179 30.61 -0.86 -31.79
CA GLN A 179 31.67 -0.15 -32.53
C GLN A 179 33.08 -0.60 -32.11
N ARG A 180 33.29 -0.89 -30.82
CA ARG A 180 34.56 -1.42 -30.31
C ARG A 180 34.90 -2.78 -30.91
N ILE A 181 33.91 -3.64 -31.07
CA ILE A 181 34.12 -4.99 -31.63
C ILE A 181 34.56 -4.89 -33.10
N GLU A 182 34.05 -3.89 -33.84
CA GLU A 182 34.47 -3.63 -35.22
C GLU A 182 35.87 -2.98 -35.30
N GLU A 183 36.18 -2.04 -34.41
CA GLU A 183 37.45 -1.30 -34.40
C GLU A 183 38.63 -2.14 -33.84
N LEU A 184 38.38 -2.95 -32.81
CA LEU A 184 39.43 -3.65 -32.03
C LEU A 184 39.33 -5.18 -32.05
N GLY A 185 38.27 -5.74 -32.62
CA GLY A 185 38.07 -7.19 -32.75
C GLY A 185 37.77 -7.93 -31.43
N ARG A 186 37.35 -7.22 -30.37
CA ARG A 186 37.12 -7.76 -29.01
C ARG A 186 36.08 -6.96 -28.22
#